data_AF-A0A6A0HGJ7-F1
#
_entry.id   AF-A0A6A0HGJ7-F1
#
_cell.length_a   1.000
_cell.length_b   1.000
_cell.length_c   1.000
_cell.angle_alpha   90.00
_cell.angle_beta   90.00
_cell.angle_gamma   90.00
#
_symmetry.space_group_name_H-M   'P 1'
#
loop_
_entity.id
_entity.type
_entity.pdbx_description
1 polymer ?
#
loop_
_entity_poly.entity_id
_entity_poly.type
_entity_poly.pdbx_seq_one_letter_code
_entity_poly.pdbx_strand_id
1 'polypeptide(L)'
;MQGLINYGYERIAQRLVYRWLYTITFNAANYNGTVPEKFDVATRSHQVFAEYGNVGTKFSYITREGFGWTNTSYQLGISLLSQELRDNLNRLIPPEWIF
;
A
#
# COMPACT_ATOMS: atom_id res chain seq x y z
N MET A 1 1.22 11.17 5.68
CA MET A 1 -0.24 11.32 5.48
C MET A 1 -0.84 12.26 6.52
N GLN A 2 -0.62 12.05 7.82
CA GLN A 2 -1.08 12.96 8.88
C GLN A 2 -0.66 14.42 8.67
N GLY A 3 0.57 14.66 8.21
CA GLY A 3 1.04 16.02 7.88
C GLY A 3 0.22 16.73 6.80
N LEU A 4 -0.40 16.03 5.84
CA LEU A 4 -1.27 16.67 4.86
C LEU A 4 -2.61 17.08 5.48
N ILE A 5 -3.17 16.20 6.32
CA ILE A 5 -4.43 16.45 7.03
C ILE A 5 -4.28 17.66 7.95
N ASN A 6 -3.19 17.71 8.72
CA ASN A 6 -2.92 18.81 9.66
C ASN A 6 -2.80 20.19 8.99
N TYR A 7 -2.57 20.23 7.67
CA TYR A 7 -2.40 21.47 6.91
C TYR A 7 -3.55 21.69 5.91
N GLY A 8 -4.69 21.01 6.08
CA GLY A 8 -5.90 21.22 5.27
C GLY A 8 -5.89 20.54 3.89
N TYR A 9 -4.90 19.71 3.58
CA TYR A 9 -4.79 18.97 2.32
C TYR A 9 -5.47 17.59 2.38
N GLU A 10 -6.65 17.52 3.00
CA GLU A 10 -7.33 16.25 3.28
C GLU A 10 -7.64 15.45 2.00
N ARG A 11 -8.12 16.11 0.94
CA ARG A 11 -8.38 15.44 -0.35
C ARG A 11 -7.13 14.78 -0.93
N ILE A 12 -5.98 15.44 -0.83
CA ILE A 12 -4.70 14.89 -1.29
C ILE A 12 -4.29 13.71 -0.39
N ALA A 13 -4.47 13.85 0.93
CA ALA A 13 -4.20 12.80 1.88
C ALA A 13 -5.03 11.54 1.57
N GLN A 14 -6.35 11.67 1.41
CA GLN A 14 -7.27 10.57 1.07
C GLN A 14 -6.82 9.85 -0.21
N ARG A 15 -6.50 10.61 -1.27
CA ARG A 15 -6.03 10.04 -2.54
C ARG A 15 -4.73 9.25 -2.39
N LEU A 16 -3.75 9.78 -1.64
CA LEU A 16 -2.47 9.11 -1.43
C LEU A 16 -2.59 7.88 -0.53
N VAL A 17 -3.38 7.97 0.54
CA VAL A 17 -3.70 6.85 1.42
C VAL A 17 -4.34 5.73 0.60
N TYR A 18 -5.38 6.05 -0.18
CA TYR A 18 -6.08 5.07 -0.98
C TYR A 18 -5.16 4.35 -1.97
N ARG A 19 -4.33 5.09 -2.72
CA ARG A 19 -3.37 4.50 -3.68
C ARG A 19 -2.36 3.57 -3.01
N TRP A 20 -1.88 3.94 -1.82
CA TRP A 20 -0.98 3.10 -1.04
C TRP A 20 -1.65 1.81 -0.56
N LEU A 21 -2.83 1.93 0.08
CA LEU A 21 -3.56 0.76 0.56
C LEU A 21 -3.98 -0.15 -0.59
N TYR A 22 -4.48 0.40 -1.69
CA TYR A 22 -4.79 -0.37 -2.90
C TYR A 22 -3.59 -1.16 -3.38
N THR A 23 -2.40 -0.56 -3.41
CA THR A 23 -1.16 -1.26 -3.82
C THR A 23 -0.88 -2.47 -2.92
N ILE A 24 -1.01 -2.31 -1.60
CA ILE A 24 -0.83 -3.41 -0.64
C ILE A 24 -1.92 -4.47 -0.81
N THR A 25 -3.21 -4.09 -0.77
CA THR A 25 -4.34 -5.02 -0.83
C THR A 25 -4.37 -5.79 -2.15
N PHE A 26 -4.10 -5.12 -3.27
CA PHE A 26 -4.04 -5.74 -4.59
C PHE A 26 -2.93 -6.78 -4.66
N ASN A 27 -1.72 -6.47 -4.18
CA ASN A 27 -0.63 -7.44 -4.18
C ASN A 27 -0.90 -8.59 -3.19
N ALA A 28 -1.42 -8.31 -2.00
CA ALA A 28 -1.78 -9.36 -1.05
C ALA A 28 -2.85 -10.31 -1.62
N ALA A 29 -3.86 -9.79 -2.31
CA ALA A 29 -4.92 -10.59 -2.93
C ALA A 29 -4.42 -11.45 -4.10
N ASN A 30 -3.49 -10.92 -4.92
CA ASN A 30 -3.01 -11.62 -6.11
C ASN A 30 -1.79 -12.52 -5.86
N TYR A 31 -1.08 -12.35 -4.75
CA TYR A 31 0.17 -13.07 -4.45
C TYR A 31 0.12 -13.77 -3.09
N ASN A 32 -0.95 -14.53 -2.81
CA ASN A 32 -1.10 -15.42 -1.64
C ASN A 32 -0.88 -14.74 -0.27
N GLY A 33 -1.33 -13.50 -0.11
CA GLY A 33 -1.18 -12.74 1.14
C GLY A 33 0.21 -12.16 1.36
N THR A 34 1.08 -12.16 0.34
CA THR A 34 2.43 -11.60 0.43
C THR A 34 2.42 -10.10 0.65
N VAL A 35 3.09 -9.64 1.71
CA VAL A 35 3.28 -8.22 2.00
C VAL A 35 4.78 -7.93 2.04
N PRO A 36 5.40 -7.43 0.95
CA PRO A 36 6.82 -7.09 0.91
C PRO A 36 7.14 -5.84 1.74
N GLU A 37 8.43 -5.62 1.94
CA GLU A 37 8.98 -4.42 2.60
C GLU A 37 8.68 -3.13 1.84
N LYS A 38 8.74 -3.20 0.50
CA LYS A 38 8.66 -2.08 -0.43
C LYS A 38 7.91 -2.48 -1.69
N PHE A 39 7.30 -1.50 -2.32
CA PHE A 39 6.58 -1.64 -3.59
C PHE A 39 7.12 -0.63 -4.60
N ASP A 40 7.07 -1.00 -5.87
CA ASP A 40 7.16 -0.05 -6.96
C ASP A 40 5.80 0.64 -7.07
N VAL A 41 5.75 1.91 -6.71
CA VAL A 41 4.50 2.70 -6.70
C VAL A 41 4.06 3.15 -8.09
N ALA A 42 4.97 3.16 -9.07
CA ALA A 42 4.64 3.51 -10.45
C ALA A 42 3.89 2.34 -11.12
N THR A 43 4.40 1.13 -10.94
CA THR A 43 3.78 -0.10 -11.48
C THR A 43 2.81 -0.78 -10.51
N ARG A 44 2.78 -0.36 -9.25
CA ARG A 44 2.02 -0.98 -8.13
C ARG A 44 2.38 -2.44 -7.95
N SER A 45 3.64 -2.76 -8.14
CA SER A 45 4.16 -4.12 -8.09
C SER A 45 4.97 -4.34 -6.83
N HIS A 46 4.85 -5.53 -6.24
CA HIS A 46 5.80 -6.03 -5.24
C HIS A 46 7.19 -6.32 -5.84
N GLN A 47 7.32 -6.33 -7.17
CA GLN A 47 8.59 -6.57 -7.86
C GLN A 47 9.39 -5.27 -7.99
N VAL A 48 10.34 -5.06 -7.08
CA VAL A 48 11.20 -3.88 -7.06
C VAL A 48 12.64 -4.27 -7.40
N PHE A 49 13.15 -3.80 -8.53
CA PHE A 49 14.55 -3.97 -8.97
C PHE A 49 15.25 -2.60 -9.01
N ALA A 50 15.85 -2.16 -7.91
CA ALA A 50 16.63 -0.92 -7.86
C ALA A 50 17.96 -1.16 -7.15
N GLU A 51 19.08 -0.89 -7.85
CA GLU A 51 20.57 -0.90 -7.61
C GLU A 51 21.21 -1.54 -6.37
N TYR A 52 20.46 -1.74 -5.30
CA TYR A 52 20.63 -2.80 -4.33
C TYR A 52 19.31 -3.60 -4.36
N GLY A 53 19.00 -4.25 -5.50
CA GLY A 53 17.78 -5.04 -5.63
C GLY A 53 17.82 -6.13 -4.58
N ASN A 54 16.91 -6.11 -3.60
CA ASN A 54 16.90 -6.95 -2.39
C ASN A 54 18.21 -7.74 -2.19
N VAL A 55 19.32 -7.04 -1.90
CA VAL A 55 20.63 -7.68 -2.05
C VAL A 55 20.85 -8.60 -0.87
N GLY A 56 20.70 -9.88 -1.18
CA GLY A 56 20.78 -11.01 -0.29
C GLY A 56 20.29 -12.21 -1.07
N THR A 57 21.21 -12.88 -1.77
CA THR A 57 21.25 -14.35 -1.89
C THR A 57 19.91 -15.09 -1.73
N LYS A 58 19.13 -15.31 -2.80
CA LYS A 58 17.95 -16.22 -2.72
C LYS A 58 17.09 -16.00 -1.45
N PHE A 59 16.88 -14.76 -1.01
CA PHE A 59 15.99 -14.52 0.12
C PHE A 59 14.55 -14.61 -0.39
N SER A 60 14.03 -15.85 -0.36
CA SER A 60 12.60 -16.15 -0.36
C SER A 60 11.95 -15.63 0.94
N TYR A 61 12.23 -14.39 1.37
CA TYR A 61 11.57 -13.72 2.48
C TYR A 61 10.27 -13.07 2.00
N ILE A 62 9.50 -13.84 1.23
CA ILE A 62 8.05 -13.67 1.19
C ILE A 62 7.57 -14.23 2.53
N THR A 63 7.74 -13.44 3.59
CA THR A 63 7.28 -13.82 4.93
C THR A 63 5.77 -13.71 4.94
N ARG A 64 5.10 -14.72 5.51
CA ARG A 64 3.65 -14.64 5.77
C ARG A 64 3.31 -13.51 6.75
N GLU A 65 4.29 -13.10 7.56
CA GLU A 65 4.12 -12.11 8.63
C GLU A 65 4.21 -10.66 8.14
N GLY A 66 4.67 -10.44 6.90
CA GLY A 66 4.87 -9.12 6.32
C GLY A 66 6.04 -8.36 6.94
N PHE A 67 5.99 -7.02 6.86
CA PHE A 67 7.01 -6.12 7.40
C PHE A 67 6.38 -5.13 8.37
N GLY A 68 7.01 -4.91 9.53
CA GLY A 68 6.42 -4.14 10.64
C GLY A 68 5.93 -2.74 10.26
N TRP A 69 6.71 -1.99 9.47
CA TRP A 69 6.29 -0.67 9.00
C TRP A 69 5.22 -0.73 7.91
N THR A 70 5.22 -1.76 7.06
CA THR A 70 4.18 -1.94 6.02
C THR A 70 2.85 -2.26 6.69
N ASN A 71 2.84 -3.17 7.66
CA ASN A 71 1.67 -3.55 8.45
C ASN A 71 1.11 -2.34 9.22
N THR A 72 1.98 -1.59 9.91
CA THR A 72 1.59 -0.36 10.62
C THR A 72 1.03 0.68 9.67
N SER A 73 1.66 0.88 8.50
CA SER A 73 1.20 1.84 7.50
C SER A 73 -0.18 1.49 6.94
N TYR A 74 -0.48 0.19 6.82
CA TYR A 74 -1.78 -0.29 6.37
C TYR A 74 -2.87 0.02 7.40
N GLN A 75 -2.63 -0.36 8.67
CA GLN A 75 -3.58 -0.12 9.76
C GLN A 75 -3.84 1.38 9.97
N LEU A 76 -2.79 2.20 9.96
CA LEU A 76 -2.92 3.66 10.04
C LEU A 76 -3.64 4.24 8.82
N GLY A 77 -3.32 3.76 7.61
CA GLY A 77 -3.99 4.23 6.41
C GLY A 77 -5.49 3.93 6.45
N ILE A 78 -5.89 2.74 6.90
CA ILE A 78 -7.30 2.38 7.08
C ILE A 78 -7.97 3.37 8.03
N SER A 79 -7.37 3.67 9.19
CA SER A 79 -7.98 4.59 10.16
C SER A 79 -8.17 6.01 9.60
N LEU A 80 -7.33 6.44 8.65
CA LEU A 80 -7.41 7.74 7.99
C LEU A 80 -8.40 7.81 6.82
N LEU A 81 -8.76 6.70 6.17
CA LEU A 81 -9.69 6.71 5.05
C LEU A 81 -11.13 7.03 5.47
N SER A 82 -11.85 7.76 4.63
CA SER A 82 -13.31 7.87 4.71
C SER A 82 -13.99 6.51 4.53
N GLN A 83 -15.20 6.34 5.07
CA GLN A 83 -15.93 5.07 4.98
C GLN A 83 -16.16 4.63 3.53
N GLU A 84 -16.58 5.55 2.65
CA GLU A 84 -16.79 5.29 1.23
C GLU A 84 -15.53 4.74 0.53
N LEU A 85 -14.36 5.34 0.83
CA LEU A 85 -13.09 4.88 0.28
C LEU A 85 -12.67 3.53 0.85
N ARG A 86 -12.99 3.22 2.12
CA ARG A 86 -12.78 1.86 2.66
C ARG A 86 -13.63 0.83 1.92
N ASP A 87 -14.88 1.15 1.63
CA ASP A 87 -15.79 0.26 0.91
C ASP A 87 -15.31 0.01 -0.53
N ASN A 88 -14.81 1.06 -1.21
CA ASN A 88 -14.19 0.93 -2.53
C ASN A 88 -12.91 0.08 -2.49
N LEU A 89 -12.07 0.24 -1.45
CA LEU A 89 -10.86 -0.55 -1.26
C LEU A 89 -11.19 -2.03 -1.02
N ASN A 90 -12.21 -2.33 -0.21
CA ASN A 90 -12.68 -3.69 0.05
C ASN A 90 -13.15 -4.40 -1.24
N ARG A 91 -13.66 -3.64 -2.20
CA ARG A 91 -14.05 -4.11 -3.53
C ARG A 91 -12.90 -4.10 -4.55
N LEU A 92 -11.69 -3.74 -4.12
CA LEU A 92 -10.50 -3.58 -4.96
C LEU A 92 -10.75 -2.67 -6.18
N ILE A 93 -11.48 -1.56 -6.01
CA ILE A 93 -11.71 -0.61 -7.09
C ILE A 93 -10.40 0.15 -7.41
N PRO A 94 -9.92 0.16 -8.67
CA PRO A 94 -8.73 0.89 -9.04
C PRO A 94 -8.83 2.39 -8.73
N PRO A 95 -7.77 3.03 -8.22
CA PRO A 95 -7.79 4.46 -7.87
C PRO A 95 -8.11 5.37 -9.05
N GLU A 96 -7.81 4.96 -10.28
CA GLU A 96 -8.13 5.67 -11.54
C GLU A 96 -9.63 5.83 -11.78
N TRP A 97 -10.46 5.00 -11.14
CA TRP A 97 -11.92 5.04 -11.30
C TRP A 97 -12.60 5.89 -10.22
N ILE A 98 -11.83 6.40 -9.26
CA ILE A 98 -12.32 7.18 -8.12
C ILE A 98 -11.80 8.63 -8.16
N PHE A 99 -10.53 8.83 -8.55
CA PHE A 99 -9.83 10.12 -8.54
C PHE A 99 -9.27 10.47 -9.92
#